data_AF-A0A8H7AM40-F1
#
_entry.id   AF-A0A8H7AM40-F1
#
_cell.length_a   1.000
_cell.length_b   1.000
_cell.length_c   1.000
_cell.angle_alpha   90.00
_cell.angle_beta   90.00
_cell.angle_gamma   90.00
#
_symmetry.space_group_name_H-M   'P 1'
#
loop_
_entity.id
_entity.type
_entity.pdbx_description
1 polymer ?
#
loop_
_entity_poly.entity_id
_entity_poly.type
_entity_poly.pdbx_seq_one_letter_code
_entity_poly.pdbx_strand_id
1 'polypeptide(L)'
;MKFLAILSFLTVAALAVAVPQPEAEADVDVGLLEKRVDCGKIVAVCASGTFIQKTGCQCGVQKPSCDLWACPNGKRQVCGQQGSGCVYV
;
A
#
# COMPACT_ATOMS: atom_id res chain seq x y z
N MET A 1 -51.31 -45.62 23.68
CA MET A 1 -52.04 -44.34 23.77
C MET A 1 -51.15 -43.32 24.47
N LYS A 2 -51.07 -42.10 23.93
CA LYS A 2 -50.68 -40.81 24.54
C LYS A 2 -49.23 -40.68 25.06
N PHE A 3 -48.36 -39.88 24.43
CA PHE A 3 -48.31 -38.40 24.24
C PHE A 3 -47.77 -37.61 25.45
N LEU A 4 -46.72 -36.84 25.12
CA LEU A 4 -46.31 -35.52 25.61
C LEU A 4 -45.11 -35.41 26.58
N ALA A 5 -44.11 -34.73 26.02
CA ALA A 5 -43.35 -33.63 26.61
C ALA A 5 -42.39 -34.03 27.75
N ILE A 6 -41.13 -33.63 27.73
CA ILE A 6 -40.73 -32.23 27.71
C ILE A 6 -39.35 -32.11 27.06
N LEU A 7 -39.30 -31.23 26.06
CA LEU A 7 -38.10 -30.60 25.53
C LEU A 7 -37.38 -29.84 26.65
N SER A 8 -36.08 -30.04 26.80
CA SER A 8 -35.21 -29.05 27.41
C SER A 8 -33.90 -29.02 26.64
N PHE A 9 -33.95 -28.19 25.60
CA PHE A 9 -32.80 -27.59 24.94
C PHE A 9 -31.96 -26.82 25.95
N LEU A 10 -30.65 -27.08 25.99
CA LEU A 10 -29.65 -26.08 26.37
C LEU A 10 -28.38 -26.37 25.59
N THR A 11 -28.43 -25.98 24.32
CA THR A 11 -27.27 -25.84 23.43
C THR A 11 -26.48 -24.62 23.84
N VAL A 12 -25.32 -24.80 24.48
CA VAL A 12 -24.30 -23.75 24.59
C VAL A 12 -23.34 -23.93 23.43
N ALA A 13 -23.57 -23.19 22.34
CA ALA A 13 -22.63 -23.07 21.24
C ALA A 13 -21.56 -22.04 21.64
N ALA A 14 -20.40 -22.50 22.11
CA ALA A 14 -19.21 -21.66 22.19
C ALA A 14 -18.63 -21.52 20.77
N LEU A 15 -18.87 -20.36 20.14
CA LEU A 15 -18.15 -19.95 18.94
C LEU A 15 -16.72 -19.56 19.36
N ALA A 16 -15.83 -20.53 19.45
CA ALA A 16 -14.40 -20.27 19.38
C ALA A 16 -14.09 -19.94 17.91
N VAL A 17 -14.01 -18.65 17.60
CA VAL A 17 -13.43 -18.19 16.34
C VAL A 17 -11.94 -18.53 16.42
N ALA A 18 -11.58 -19.72 15.91
CA ALA A 18 -10.20 -20.09 15.64
C ALA A 18 -9.71 -19.20 14.51
N VAL A 19 -9.13 -18.06 14.87
CA VAL A 19 -8.34 -17.23 13.95
C VAL A 19 -7.10 -18.05 13.63
N PRO A 20 -6.82 -18.39 12.36
CA PRO A 20 -5.54 -18.99 12.00
C PRO A 20 -4.45 -17.97 12.36
N GLN A 21 -3.62 -18.30 13.36
CA GLN A 21 -2.33 -17.66 13.56
C GLN A 21 -1.42 -18.13 12.43
N PRO A 22 -0.94 -17.27 11.53
CA PRO A 22 0.23 -17.61 10.74
C PRO A 22 1.43 -17.58 11.68
N GLU A 23 1.87 -18.78 12.05
CA GLU A 23 3.19 -19.03 12.60
C GLU A 23 4.27 -18.71 11.55
N ALA A 24 5.46 -18.34 12.01
CA ALA A 24 6.68 -18.01 11.27
C ALA A 24 6.78 -16.56 10.76
N GLU A 25 7.18 -15.69 11.68
CA GLU A 25 8.11 -14.61 11.41
C GLU A 25 9.43 -15.23 10.88
N ALA A 26 9.44 -15.59 9.60
CA ALA A 26 10.68 -15.53 8.86
C ALA A 26 10.99 -14.05 8.68
N ASP A 27 11.76 -13.52 9.62
CA ASP A 27 12.56 -12.31 9.44
C ASP A 27 13.50 -12.59 8.28
N VAL A 28 12.95 -12.48 7.07
CA VAL A 28 13.75 -12.19 5.91
C VAL A 28 14.12 -10.73 6.16
N ASP A 29 15.33 -10.52 6.65
CA ASP A 29 16.13 -9.34 6.34
C ASP A 29 16.17 -9.25 4.81
N VAL A 30 15.06 -8.76 4.24
CA VAL A 30 15.03 -8.18 2.92
C VAL A 30 15.80 -6.91 3.18
N GLY A 31 17.13 -7.00 3.16
CA GLY A 31 18.02 -5.86 3.05
C GLY A 31 17.33 -4.93 2.07
N LEU A 32 16.73 -3.89 2.64
CA LEU A 32 15.81 -2.98 1.97
C LEU A 32 16.64 -2.47 0.81
N LEU A 33 16.41 -3.05 -0.37
CA LEU A 33 16.83 -2.46 -1.62
C LEU A 33 16.00 -1.19 -1.68
N GLU A 34 16.41 -0.17 -0.92
CA GLU A 34 15.93 1.18 -1.03
C GLU A 34 16.04 1.45 -2.51
N LYS A 35 14.90 1.52 -3.19
CA LYS A 35 14.85 1.81 -4.60
C LYS A 35 15.41 3.22 -4.72
N ARG A 36 16.73 3.30 -4.93
CA ARG A 36 17.45 4.57 -4.96
C ARG A 36 16.91 5.32 -6.17
N VAL A 37 16.21 6.39 -5.89
CA VAL A 37 15.69 7.29 -6.92
C VAL A 37 16.89 7.94 -7.61
N ASP A 38 16.92 7.88 -8.94
CA ASP A 38 17.98 8.51 -9.72
C ASP A 38 17.69 10.01 -9.89
N CYS A 39 18.21 10.81 -8.97
CA CYS A 39 18.09 12.28 -9.01
C CYS A 39 18.89 12.95 -10.13
N GLY A 40 19.76 12.20 -10.84
CA GLY A 40 20.44 12.70 -12.04
C GLY A 40 19.55 12.67 -13.28
N LYS A 41 18.42 11.95 -13.23
CA LYS A 41 17.50 11.78 -14.36
C LYS A 41 16.16 12.47 -14.10
N ILE A 42 16.21 13.81 -14.13
CA ILE A 42 15.00 14.65 -14.06
C ILE A 42 14.31 14.64 -15.43
N VAL A 43 13.03 14.32 -15.44
CA VAL A 43 12.19 14.26 -16.64
C VAL A 43 10.91 15.08 -16.44
N ALA A 44 10.19 15.35 -17.53
CA ALA A 44 8.83 15.87 -17.44
C ALA A 44 7.87 14.82 -16.86
N VAL A 45 6.70 15.29 -16.40
CA VAL A 45 5.61 14.38 -16.02
C VAL A 45 5.24 13.50 -17.21
N CYS A 46 4.99 12.23 -16.95
CA CYS A 46 4.61 11.29 -17.98
C CYS A 46 3.29 11.71 -18.65
N ALA A 47 3.24 11.58 -19.98
CA ALA A 47 2.04 11.85 -20.75
C ALA A 47 0.90 10.92 -20.28
N SER A 48 -0.29 11.49 -20.13
CA SER A 48 -1.49 10.80 -19.65
C SER A 48 -1.32 10.15 -18.27
N GLY A 49 -0.39 10.66 -17.45
CA GLY A 49 -0.27 10.26 -16.06
C GLY A 49 -1.51 10.68 -15.24
N THR A 50 -1.79 9.95 -14.17
CA THR A 50 -2.86 10.28 -13.22
C THR A 50 -2.26 10.65 -11.87
N PHE A 51 -2.69 11.79 -11.32
CA PHE A 51 -2.32 12.20 -9.98
C PHE A 51 -2.89 11.23 -8.94
N ILE A 52 -2.06 10.82 -7.99
CA ILE A 52 -2.44 9.93 -6.88
C ILE A 52 -2.63 10.75 -5.60
N GLN A 53 -1.55 11.40 -5.14
CA GLN A 53 -1.53 12.13 -3.88
C GLN A 53 -0.36 13.12 -3.82
N LYS A 54 -0.42 14.07 -2.89
CA LYS A 54 0.73 14.91 -2.53
C LYS A 54 1.70 14.11 -1.66
N THR A 55 2.99 14.36 -1.80
CA THR A 55 4.05 13.64 -1.07
C THR A 55 5.31 14.52 -0.89
N GLY A 56 6.28 14.00 -0.13
CA GLY A 56 7.62 14.55 -0.04
C GLY A 56 8.42 14.31 -1.33
N CYS A 57 9.22 15.30 -1.70
CA CYS A 57 10.13 15.17 -2.83
C CYS A 57 11.25 14.17 -2.51
N GLN A 58 11.63 13.38 -3.53
CA GLN A 58 12.69 12.37 -3.37
C GLN A 58 14.08 12.96 -3.63
N CYS A 59 14.13 14.08 -4.37
CA CYS A 59 15.38 14.74 -4.74
C CYS A 59 15.38 16.19 -4.26
N GLY A 60 16.52 16.65 -3.73
CA GLY A 60 16.65 18.01 -3.18
C GLY A 60 16.53 19.14 -4.22
N VAL A 61 16.67 18.81 -5.51
CA VAL A 61 16.49 19.77 -6.61
C VAL A 61 15.01 20.05 -6.91
N GLN A 62 14.10 19.18 -6.48
CA GLN A 62 12.67 19.36 -6.68
C GLN A 62 12.12 20.38 -5.67
N LYS A 63 11.24 21.27 -6.14
CA LYS A 63 10.58 22.24 -5.27
C LYS A 63 9.46 21.55 -4.48
N PRO A 64 9.51 21.56 -3.13
CA PRO A 64 8.44 21.02 -2.31
C PRO A 64 7.16 21.87 -2.43
N SER A 65 5.96 21.32 -2.24
CA SER A 65 5.57 19.90 -2.03
C SER A 65 5.56 19.11 -3.34
N CYS A 66 5.91 17.82 -3.34
CA CYS A 66 5.82 17.03 -4.56
C CYS A 66 4.45 16.35 -4.74
N ASP A 67 4.15 15.95 -5.97
CA ASP A 67 2.97 15.18 -6.35
C ASP A 67 3.39 13.80 -6.87
N LEU A 68 2.72 12.75 -6.41
CA LEU A 68 2.91 11.38 -6.88
C LEU A 68 1.95 11.10 -8.04
N TRP A 69 2.49 10.63 -9.16
CA TRP A 69 1.76 10.31 -10.38
C TRP A 69 1.91 8.83 -10.75
N ALA A 70 0.81 8.20 -11.19
CA ALA A 70 0.83 6.93 -11.89
C ALA A 70 1.00 7.17 -13.39
N CYS A 71 1.96 6.50 -14.01
CA CYS A 71 2.18 6.53 -15.44
C CYS A 71 1.59 5.30 -16.12
N PRO A 72 1.18 5.38 -17.40
CA PRO A 72 0.53 4.28 -18.12
C PRO A 72 1.44 3.06 -18.32
N ASN A 73 2.76 3.21 -18.20
CA ASN A 73 3.72 2.11 -18.26
C ASN A 73 3.89 1.36 -16.93
N GLY A 74 2.98 1.56 -15.96
CA GLY A 74 3.02 0.94 -14.63
C GLY A 74 4.09 1.52 -13.70
N LYS A 75 4.84 2.54 -14.13
CA LYS A 75 5.81 3.25 -13.28
C LYS A 75 5.13 4.38 -12.52
N ARG A 76 5.78 4.85 -11.45
CA ARG A 76 5.37 6.04 -10.73
C ARG A 76 6.39 7.15 -10.90
N GLN A 77 5.92 8.38 -10.81
CA GLN A 77 6.78 9.55 -10.78
C GLN A 77 6.45 10.42 -9.58
N VAL A 78 7.47 11.00 -8.97
CA VAL A 78 7.33 12.09 -8.00
C VAL A 78 7.76 13.36 -8.70
N CYS A 79 6.88 14.35 -8.76
CA CYS A 79 7.05 15.59 -9.49
C CYS A 79 7.05 16.79 -8.53
N GLY A 80 8.07 17.64 -8.62
CA GLY A 80 8.12 18.90 -7.85
C GLY A 80 7.23 19.98 -8.46
N GLN A 81 6.83 20.95 -7.64
CA GLN A 81 6.05 22.10 -8.11
C GLN A 81 6.86 23.00 -9.05
N GLN A 82 6.16 23.95 -9.68
CA GLN A 82 6.77 25.03 -10.47
C GLN A 82 7.67 24.52 -11.61
N GLY A 83 7.40 23.33 -12.13
CA GLY A 83 8.19 22.75 -13.23
C GLY A 83 9.59 22.32 -12.84
N SER A 84 9.89 22.11 -11.55
CA SER A 84 11.20 21.60 -11.08
C SER A 84 11.50 20.15 -11.49
N GLY A 85 10.55 19.49 -12.15
CA GLY A 85 10.73 18.20 -12.80
C GLY A 85 10.35 16.99 -11.94
N CYS A 86 10.40 15.83 -12.57
CA CYS A 86 9.95 14.56 -12.03
C CYS A 86 11.06 13.51 -12.04
N VAL A 87 10.96 12.56 -11.11
CA VAL A 87 11.83 11.38 -11.04
C VAL A 87 10.99 10.13 -10.93
N TYR A 88 11.46 9.04 -11.53
CA TYR A 88 10.77 7.75 -11.44
C TYR A 88 11.03 7.09 -10.09
N VAL A 89 9.95 6.59 -9.49
CA VAL A 89 9.95 5.87 -8.20
C VAL A 89 9.27 4.52 -8.31
#